data_AF-A0A830E983-F1
#
_entry.id   AF-A0A830E983-F1
#
_cell.length_a   1.000
_cell.length_b   1.000
_cell.length_c   1.000
_cell.angle_alpha   90.00
_cell.angle_beta   90.00
_cell.angle_gamma   90.00
#
_symmetry.space_group_name_H-M   'P 1'
#
loop_
_entity.id
_entity.type
_entity.pdbx_description
1 polymer ?
#
loop_
_entity_poly.entity_id
_entity_poly.type
_entity_poly.pdbx_seq_one_letter_code
_entity_poly.pdbx_strand_id
1 'polypeptide(L)'
;MASIDDIVNKLLNTARELGITAEVDEYGREKIVILNLAEDFSIYVSVVCNNECDVEYAIGDDNFIFKPKQLDFLKRSVEIIESINNEIIKSP
;
A
#
# COMPACT_ATOMS: atom_id res chain seq x y z
N MET A 1 -17.03 -12.19 4.71
CA MET A 1 -16.17 -11.09 5.20
C MET A 1 -14.75 -11.46 4.86
N ALA A 2 -14.03 -10.60 4.15
CA ALA A 2 -12.60 -10.81 3.92
C ALA A 2 -11.86 -10.74 5.26
N SER A 3 -10.95 -11.67 5.52
CA SER A 3 -10.04 -11.54 6.66
C SER A 3 -8.96 -10.49 6.34
N ILE A 4 -8.33 -9.95 7.39
CA ILE A 4 -7.17 -9.06 7.21
C ILE A 4 -6.08 -9.71 6.37
N ASP A 5 -5.87 -11.02 6.56
CA ASP A 5 -4.88 -11.79 5.82
C ASP A 5 -5.24 -11.92 4.34
N ASP A 6 -6.52 -12.01 3.99
CA ASP A 6 -6.96 -12.06 2.58
C ASP A 6 -6.63 -10.74 1.85
N ILE A 7 -6.87 -9.60 2.51
CA ILE A 7 -6.58 -8.28 1.94
C ILE A 7 -5.07 -8.08 1.82
N VAL A 8 -4.30 -8.41 2.85
CA VAL A 8 -2.83 -8.32 2.82
C VAL A 8 -2.25 -9.24 1.75
N ASN A 9 -2.76 -10.47 1.60
CA ASN A 9 -2.30 -11.38 0.54
C ASN A 9 -2.60 -10.83 -0.87
N LYS A 10 -3.77 -10.20 -1.07
CA LYS A 10 -4.07 -9.51 -2.34
C LYS A 10 -3.09 -8.36 -2.59
N LEU A 11 -2.84 -7.52 -1.59
CA LEU A 11 -1.86 -6.42 -1.67
C LEU A 11 -0.47 -6.91 -2.08
N LEU A 12 0.02 -7.97 -1.41
CA LEU A 12 1.34 -8.54 -1.70
C LEU A 12 1.42 -9.14 -3.11
N ASN A 13 0.34 -9.74 -3.61
CA ASN A 13 0.29 -10.25 -4.98
C ASN A 13 0.30 -9.12 -6.00
N THR A 14 -0.53 -8.08 -5.81
CA THR A 14 -0.53 -6.90 -6.68
C THR A 14 0.84 -6.21 -6.69
N ALA A 15 1.48 -6.05 -5.54
CA ALA A 15 2.84 -5.48 -5.46
C ALA A 15 3.85 -6.32 -6.25
N ARG A 16 3.80 -7.65 -6.12
CA ARG A 16 4.67 -8.58 -6.86
C ARG A 16 4.45 -8.49 -8.37
N GLU A 17 3.20 -8.42 -8.83
CA GLU A 17 2.85 -8.27 -10.26
C GLU A 17 3.38 -6.96 -10.85
N LEU A 18 3.41 -5.89 -10.05
CA LEU A 18 3.97 -4.59 -10.40
C LEU A 18 5.51 -4.54 -10.28
N GLY A 19 6.15 -5.62 -9.83
CA GLY A 19 7.59 -5.70 -9.60
C GLY A 19 8.07 -4.85 -8.44
N ILE A 20 7.22 -4.62 -7.44
CA ILE A 20 7.49 -3.78 -6.26
C ILE A 20 7.82 -4.68 -5.07
N THR A 21 8.90 -4.36 -4.37
CA THR A 21 9.22 -5.01 -3.08
C THR A 21 8.23 -4.53 -2.03
N ALA A 22 7.63 -5.47 -1.31
CA ALA A 22 6.67 -5.18 -0.25
C ALA A 22 7.06 -5.88 1.06
N GLU A 23 6.84 -5.17 2.17
CA GLU A 23 7.04 -5.65 3.53
C GLU A 23 5.74 -5.50 4.32
N VAL A 24 5.59 -6.25 5.41
CA VAL A 24 4.39 -6.19 6.26
C VAL A 24 4.83 -6.00 7.71
N ASP A 25 4.33 -4.93 8.31
CA ASP A 25 4.45 -4.66 9.74
C ASP A 25 3.11 -4.91 10.44
N GLU A 26 3.15 -5.45 11.65
CA GLU A 26 1.97 -5.74 12.46
C GLU A 26 1.92 -4.84 13.70
N TYR A 27 0.83 -4.07 13.83
CA TYR A 27 0.57 -3.17 14.95
C TYR A 27 -0.75 -3.56 15.65
N GLY A 28 -0.68 -4.58 16.49
CA GLY A 28 -1.84 -5.07 17.24
C GLY A 28 -2.91 -5.67 16.34
N ARG A 29 -3.95 -4.89 16.00
CA ARG A 29 -5.04 -5.30 15.08
C ARG A 29 -4.92 -4.71 13.69
N GLU A 30 -3.93 -3.86 13.48
CA GLU A 30 -3.61 -3.21 12.22
C GLU A 30 -2.44 -3.95 11.55
N LYS A 31 -2.50 -4.08 10.23
CA LYS A 31 -1.36 -4.49 9.41
C LYS A 31 -1.02 -3.38 8.44
N ILE A 32 0.26 -3.04 8.35
CA ILE A 32 0.77 -2.02 7.43
C ILE A 32 1.58 -2.74 6.36
N VAL A 33 1.14 -2.64 5.10
CA VAL A 33 1.91 -3.10 3.95
C VAL A 33 2.71 -1.93 3.40
N ILE A 34 4.03 -2.08 3.38
CA ILE A 34 4.97 -1.04 2.94
C ILE A 34 5.46 -1.43 1.54
N LEU A 35 5.19 -0.57 0.55
CA LEU A 35 5.58 -0.76 -0.84
C LEU A 35 6.77 0.14 -1.17
N ASN A 36 7.95 -0.44 -1.34
CA ASN A 36 9.21 0.29 -1.53
C ASN A 36 9.42 0.62 -3.02
N LEU A 37 9.29 1.90 -3.39
CA LEU A 37 9.41 2.35 -4.78
C LEU A 37 10.80 2.89 -5.11
N ALA A 38 11.50 3.43 -4.12
CA ALA A 38 12.89 3.83 -4.16
C ALA A 38 13.50 3.70 -2.75
N GLU A 39 14.81 3.96 -2.61
CA GLU A 39 15.55 3.84 -1.34
C GLU A 39 14.87 4.60 -0.19
N ASP A 40 14.43 5.83 -0.43
CA ASP A 40 13.84 6.71 0.58
C ASP A 40 12.34 6.96 0.33
N PHE A 41 11.66 6.17 -0.52
CA PHE A 41 10.31 6.49 -0.98
C PHE A 41 9.40 5.27 -1.01
N SER A 42 8.30 5.34 -0.26
CA SER A 42 7.38 4.22 -0.08
C SER A 42 5.91 4.63 -0.04
N ILE A 43 5.04 3.67 -0.37
CA ILE A 43 3.60 3.74 -0.10
C ILE A 43 3.31 2.87 1.11
N TYR A 44 2.54 3.38 2.05
CA TYR A 44 2.07 2.68 3.24
C TYR A 44 0.59 2.39 3.06
N VAL A 45 0.21 1.13 3.19
CA VAL A 45 -1.19 0.70 3.14
C VAL A 45 -1.56 0.13 4.49
N SER A 46 -2.33 0.89 5.28
CA SER A 46 -2.86 0.43 6.55
C SER A 46 -4.14 -0.35 6.31
N VAL A 47 -4.26 -1.52 6.92
CA VAL A 47 -5.45 -2.38 6.86
C VAL A 47 -5.90 -2.69 8.27
N VAL A 48 -7.16 -2.40 8.58
CA VAL A 48 -7.80 -2.74 9.85
C VAL A 48 -9.13 -3.43 9.57
N CYS A 49 -9.25 -4.70 9.94
CA CYS A 49 -10.50 -5.45 9.77
C CYS A 49 -11.19 -5.68 11.12
N ASN A 50 -12.38 -5.09 11.28
CA ASN A 50 -13.30 -5.42 12.36
C ASN A 50 -14.53 -6.12 11.76
N ASN A 51 -15.72 -5.48 11.82
CA ASN A 51 -16.92 -5.94 11.10
C ASN A 51 -16.84 -5.62 9.60
N GLU A 52 -16.13 -4.55 9.26
CA GLU A 52 -15.76 -4.17 7.90
C GLU A 52 -14.26 -3.89 7.92
N CYS A 53 -13.61 -4.03 6.77
CA CYS A 53 -12.20 -3.70 6.61
C CYS A 53 -12.06 -2.28 6.09
N ASP A 54 -11.29 -1.48 6.80
CA ASP A 54 -10.87 -0.16 6.37
C ASP A 54 -9.45 -0.23 5.80
N VAL A 55 -9.20 0.54 4.74
CA VAL A 55 -7.91 0.58 4.03
C VAL A 55 -7.51 2.02 3.79
N GLU A 56 -6.43 2.44 4.41
CA GLU A 56 -5.89 3.80 4.31
C GLU A 56 -4.53 3.80 3.60
N TYR A 57 -4.25 4.88 2.88
CA TYR A 57 -3.01 5.02 2.10
C TYR A 57 -2.24 6.25 2.54
N ALA A 58 -0.92 6.10 2.68
CA ALA A 58 0.00 7.22 2.81
C ALA A 58 1.17 7.07 1.83
N ILE A 59 1.71 8.19 1.37
CA ILE A 59 2.94 8.22 0.58
C ILE A 59 3.99 8.96 1.42
N GLY A 60 5.11 8.31 1.68
CA GLY A 60 6.18 8.87 2.50
C GLY A 60 7.50 8.93 1.77
N ASP A 61 8.28 9.96 2.10
CA ASP A 61 9.72 10.01 1.88
C ASP A 61 10.40 10.05 3.26
N ASP A 62 11.52 9.38 3.44
CA ASP A 62 12.24 9.32 4.73
C ASP A 62 12.65 10.73 5.24
N ASN A 63 12.78 11.70 4.33
CA ASN A 63 13.08 13.09 4.65
C ASN A 63 11.83 13.96 4.81
N PHE A 64 10.63 13.39 4.71
CA PHE A 64 9.33 14.07 4.76
C PHE A 64 9.16 15.21 3.73
N ILE A 65 9.97 15.21 2.66
CA ILE A 65 10.01 16.27 1.65
C ILE A 65 10.10 15.65 0.26
N PHE A 66 9.21 16.05 -0.65
CA PHE A 66 9.29 15.69 -2.05
C PHE A 66 10.04 16.76 -2.86
N LYS A 67 11.14 16.36 -3.50
CA LYS A 67 11.91 17.20 -4.42
C LYS A 67 11.31 17.12 -5.83
N PRO A 68 11.55 18.10 -6.72
CA PRO A 68 11.03 18.06 -8.09
C PRO A 68 11.37 16.76 -8.85
N LYS A 69 12.54 16.18 -8.60
CA LYS A 69 12.96 14.88 -9.17
C LYS A 69 12.11 13.68 -8.72
N GLN A 70 11.27 13.85 -7.70
CA GLN A 70 10.39 12.81 -7.14
C GLN A 70 8.93 12.96 -7.59
N LEU A 71 8.59 13.96 -8.39
CA LEU A 71 7.22 14.14 -8.89
C LEU A 71 6.74 12.95 -9.73
N ASP A 72 7.65 12.31 -10.47
CA ASP A 72 7.29 11.11 -11.25
C ASP A 72 7.03 9.90 -10.36
N PHE A 73 7.74 9.77 -9.23
CA PHE A 73 7.43 8.74 -8.21
C PHE A 73 6.07 8.99 -7.56
N LEU A 74 5.70 10.25 -7.29
CA LEU A 74 4.37 10.58 -6.77
C LEU A 74 3.26 10.20 -7.75
N LYS A 75 3.40 10.51 -9.03
CA LYS A 75 2.42 10.09 -10.06
C LYS A 75 2.27 8.58 -10.10
N ARG A 76 3.39 7.87 -10.18
CA ARG A 76 3.41 6.41 -10.15
C ARG A 76 2.77 5.85 -8.88
N SER A 77 2.94 6.51 -7.74
CA SER A 77 2.34 6.09 -6.48
C SER A 77 0.83 6.18 -6.51
N VAL A 78 0.28 7.26 -7.07
CA VAL A 78 -1.16 7.40 -7.27
C VAL A 78 -1.69 6.30 -8.19
N GLU A 79 -1.01 6.00 -9.29
CA GLU A 79 -1.38 4.90 -10.21
C GLU A 79 -1.41 3.54 -9.50
N ILE A 80 -0.41 3.27 -8.64
CA ILE A 80 -0.35 2.03 -7.85
C ILE A 80 -1.51 1.98 -6.84
N ILE A 81 -1.77 3.07 -6.12
CA ILE A 81 -2.89 3.17 -5.17
C ILE A 81 -4.21 2.93 -5.89
N GLU A 82 -4.42 3.54 -7.06
CA GLU A 82 -5.63 3.32 -7.87
C GLU A 82 -5.77 1.86 -8.30
N SER A 83 -4.68 1.20 -8.71
CA SER A 83 -4.70 -0.23 -9.07
C SER A 83 -5.08 -1.09 -7.87
N ILE A 84 -4.43 -0.87 -6.73
CA ILE A 84 -4.70 -1.59 -5.48
C ILE A 84 -6.16 -1.40 -5.05
N ASN A 85 -6.62 -0.16 -5.04
CA ASN A 85 -7.97 0.19 -4.63
C ASN A 85 -9.01 -0.49 -5.54
N ASN A 86 -8.75 -0.57 -6.85
CA ASN A 86 -9.61 -1.30 -7.77
C ASN A 86 -9.66 -2.80 -7.47
N GLU A 87 -8.53 -3.44 -7.12
CA GLU A 87 -8.49 -4.87 -6.78
C GLU A 87 -9.19 -5.18 -5.44
N ILE A 88 -9.02 -4.31 -4.46
CA ILE A 88 -9.59 -4.50 -3.11
C ILE A 88 -11.08 -4.15 -3.09
N ILE A 89 -11.48 -2.97 -3.60
CA ILE A 89 -12.88 -2.50 -3.53
C ILE A 89 -13.79 -3.23 -4.52
N LYS A 90 -13.29 -3.68 -5.68
CA LYS A 90 -14.11 -4.45 -6.62
C LYS A 90 -14.19 -5.94 -6.28
N SER A 91 -13.61 -6.39 -5.17
CA SER A 91 -13.85 -7.74 -4.70
C SER A 91 -15.23 -7.80 -4.03
N PRO A 92 -16.25 -8.39 -4.68
CA PRO A 92 -17.61 -8.47 -4.16
C PRO A 92 -17.72 -9.32 -2.89
#